data_AF-A0A2H5WPN1-F1
#
_entry.id   AF-A0A2H5WPN1-F1
#
_cell.length_a   1.000
_cell.length_b   1.000
_cell.length_c   1.000
_cell.angle_alpha   90.00
_cell.angle_beta   90.00
_cell.angle_gamma   90.00
#
_symmetry.space_group_name_H-M   'P 1'
#
loop_
_entity.id
_entity.type
_entity.pdbx_description
1 polymer ?
#
loop_
_entity_poly.entity_id
_entity_poly.type
_entity_poly.pdbx_seq_one_letter_code
_entity_poly.pdbx_strand_id
1 'polypeptide(L)'
;MRNHYETLGLPFGASAEEIRKRYRELVRRYHPDVNPSPDAKERFLRIQEAYQVLSDPERRRHYDALLRLRMQEQGRAGFSASQTARPASASPPPSRSASQTALDEARRAILQAEQAFLQGRLRDALHWARQATKLQPRNAKGYEIMGDVYRVQGHYDAALNAYTYALQLDPNNANLRQKFERMAQRAPNRSAPAPTAPSLPVLKLPPEWRIYAAQSLGWGTVLFLLGLAWGAPGTPLGWFGSAPFARWSANLIIYLLLAGFLMGFLMRLSEWTVALRDALPWHRQGGRLSAGSVLVGLGILCFPLTLLLYALLALTQGGLSPSATRAFGAVGVATLLFALLYPYDTLGVLLFGGNLTFLGTLMGWQLGDQLSASP
;
A
#
# COMPACT_ATOMS: atom_id res chain seq x y z
N MET A 1 14.94 -2.46 34.54
CA MET A 1 15.19 -3.60 33.62
C MET A 1 16.60 -4.10 33.91
N ARG A 2 16.76 -5.40 34.23
CA ARG A 2 18.10 -5.98 34.48
C ARG A 2 18.79 -6.26 33.16
N ASN A 3 20.10 -5.97 33.07
CA ASN A 3 20.89 -6.29 31.87
C ASN A 3 21.30 -7.78 31.86
N HIS A 4 21.83 -8.29 30.73
CA HIS A 4 22.20 -9.71 30.62
C HIS A 4 23.36 -10.11 31.55
N TYR A 5 24.26 -9.18 31.87
CA TYR A 5 25.34 -9.41 32.84
C TYR A 5 24.79 -9.58 34.26
N GLU A 6 23.91 -8.68 34.70
CA GLU A 6 23.18 -8.74 35.98
C GLU A 6 22.29 -9.99 36.08
N THR A 7 21.73 -10.45 34.95
CA THR A 7 20.93 -11.68 34.89
C THR A 7 21.78 -12.92 35.19
N LEU A 8 23.04 -12.92 34.77
CA LEU A 8 24.02 -13.95 35.15
C LEU A 8 24.73 -13.64 36.48
N GLY A 9 24.49 -12.47 37.08
CA GLY A 9 25.16 -12.01 38.29
C GLY A 9 26.65 -11.71 38.08
N LEU A 10 27.02 -11.24 36.89
CA LEU A 10 28.39 -10.87 36.50
C LEU A 10 28.52 -9.36 36.30
N PRO A 11 29.71 -8.78 36.51
CA PRO A 11 29.96 -7.39 36.16
C PRO A 11 30.02 -7.19 34.64
N PHE A 12 29.76 -5.96 34.20
CA PHE A 12 29.95 -5.56 32.81
C PHE A 12 31.43 -5.74 32.41
N GLY A 13 31.68 -6.49 31.33
CA GLY A 13 33.03 -6.81 30.89
C GLY A 13 33.58 -8.16 31.35
N ALA A 14 32.83 -8.97 32.11
CA ALA A 14 33.24 -10.31 32.55
C ALA A 14 33.80 -11.19 31.42
N SER A 15 34.83 -11.99 31.67
CA SER A 15 35.48 -12.78 30.62
C SER A 15 34.55 -13.87 30.05
N ALA A 16 34.82 -14.36 28.83
CA ALA A 16 34.01 -15.43 28.24
C ALA A 16 34.02 -16.73 29.10
N GLU A 17 35.11 -16.98 29.82
CA GLU A 17 35.24 -18.11 30.73
C GLU A 17 34.37 -17.95 31.98
N GLU A 18 34.34 -16.75 32.56
CA GLU A 18 33.46 -16.41 33.70
C GLU A 18 31.99 -16.56 33.32
N ILE A 19 31.60 -16.08 32.14
CA ILE A 19 30.24 -16.21 31.60
C ILE A 19 29.84 -17.68 31.46
N ARG A 20 30.71 -18.51 30.87
CA ARG A 20 30.48 -19.95 30.71
C ARG A 20 30.41 -20.68 32.06
N LYS A 21 31.31 -20.36 32.99
CA LYS A 21 31.31 -20.95 34.33
C LYS A 21 30.01 -20.64 35.06
N ARG A 22 29.62 -19.36 35.06
CA ARG A 22 28.44 -18.90 35.78
C ARG A 22 27.14 -19.42 35.19
N TYR A 23 27.05 -19.50 33.87
CA TYR A 23 25.92 -20.14 33.19
C TYR A 23 25.72 -21.59 33.63
N ARG A 24 26.79 -22.40 33.68
CA ARG A 24 26.71 -23.81 34.12
C ARG A 24 26.23 -23.95 35.56
N GLU A 25 26.69 -23.09 36.46
CA GLU A 25 26.24 -23.07 37.87
C GLU A 25 24.75 -22.72 37.98
N LEU A 26 24.29 -21.71 37.22
CA LEU A 26 22.91 -21.27 37.24
C LEU A 26 21.95 -22.29 36.60
N VAL A 27 22.37 -22.93 35.50
CA VAL A 27 21.61 -24.02 34.86
C VAL A 27 21.41 -25.18 35.83
N ARG A 28 22.45 -25.62 36.55
CA ARG A 28 22.32 -26.70 37.54
C ARG A 28 21.36 -26.38 38.69
N ARG A 29 21.25 -25.09 39.05
CA ARG A 29 20.40 -24.62 40.15
C ARG A 29 18.94 -24.38 39.75
N TYR A 30 18.70 -24.02 38.50
CA TYR A 30 17.39 -23.61 37.99
C TYR A 30 16.86 -24.52 36.86
N HIS A 31 17.50 -25.66 36.59
CA HIS A 31 16.99 -26.63 35.63
C HIS A 31 15.58 -27.10 36.07
N PRO A 32 14.60 -27.17 35.14
CA PRO A 32 13.23 -27.57 35.48
C PRO A 32 13.15 -28.96 36.15
N ASP A 33 14.07 -29.86 35.81
CA ASP A 33 14.12 -31.22 36.40
C ASP A 33 14.68 -31.25 37.83
N VAL A 34 15.42 -30.21 38.25
CA VAL A 34 16.07 -30.14 39.58
C VAL A 34 15.33 -29.18 40.51
N ASN A 35 14.61 -28.20 39.96
CA ASN A 35 13.87 -27.21 40.71
C ASN A 35 12.45 -27.02 40.14
N PRO A 36 11.42 -27.66 40.73
CA PRO A 36 10.04 -27.62 40.25
C PRO A 36 9.28 -26.33 40.60
N SER A 37 9.95 -25.30 41.14
CA SER A 37 9.31 -24.02 41.44
C SER A 37 8.84 -23.31 40.16
N PRO A 38 7.65 -22.69 40.16
CA PRO A 38 7.14 -21.94 39.00
C PRO A 38 8.05 -20.78 38.58
N ASP A 39 8.78 -20.17 39.52
CA ASP A 39 9.74 -19.09 39.26
C ASP A 39 11.08 -19.61 38.68
N ALA A 40 11.40 -20.90 38.89
CA ALA A 40 12.63 -21.50 38.36
C ALA A 40 12.62 -21.53 36.82
N LYS A 41 11.46 -21.82 36.21
CA LYS A 41 11.29 -21.82 34.74
C LYS A 41 11.52 -20.44 34.14
N GLU A 42 10.97 -19.39 34.76
CA GLU A 42 11.14 -18.03 34.26
C GLU A 42 12.59 -17.55 34.39
N ARG A 43 13.23 -17.84 35.52
CA ARG A 43 14.67 -17.55 35.72
C ARG A 43 15.54 -18.33 34.74
N PHE A 44 15.25 -19.61 34.50
CA PHE A 44 15.99 -20.44 33.56
C PHE A 44 15.95 -19.87 32.14
N LEU A 45 14.77 -19.46 31.66
CA LEU A 45 14.61 -18.84 30.35
C LEU A 45 15.44 -17.55 30.22
N ARG A 46 15.41 -16.68 31.25
CA ARG A 46 16.21 -15.44 31.27
C ARG A 46 17.71 -15.71 31.30
N ILE A 47 18.16 -16.75 32.01
CA ILE A 47 19.57 -17.18 32.05
C ILE A 47 20.01 -17.68 30.67
N GLN A 48 19.17 -18.45 29.99
CA GLN A 48 19.44 -18.96 28.64
C GLN A 48 19.55 -17.83 27.61
N GLU A 49 18.63 -16.88 27.64
CA GLU A 49 18.64 -15.70 26.77
C GLU A 49 19.90 -14.84 26.99
N ALA A 50 20.26 -14.57 28.26
CA ALA A 50 21.47 -13.84 28.61
C ALA A 50 22.73 -14.53 28.09
N TYR A 51 22.82 -15.87 28.24
CA TYR A 51 23.96 -16.63 27.75
C TYR A 51 24.03 -16.66 26.21
N GLN A 52 22.91 -16.74 25.50
CA GLN A 52 22.90 -16.73 24.02
C GLN A 52 23.43 -15.43 23.41
N VAL A 53 23.26 -14.30 24.12
CA VAL A 53 23.78 -13.00 23.68
C VAL A 53 25.24 -12.84 24.08
N LEU A 54 25.61 -13.26 25.30
CA LEU A 54 26.95 -13.02 25.86
C LEU A 54 28.00 -14.09 25.49
N SER A 55 27.58 -15.28 25.07
CA SER A 55 28.51 -16.38 24.73
C SER A 55 29.13 -16.25 23.34
N ASP A 56 28.47 -15.54 22.43
CA ASP A 56 28.97 -15.27 21.08
C ASP A 56 29.76 -13.95 21.05
N PRO A 57 31.02 -13.94 20.57
CA PRO A 57 31.85 -12.73 20.59
C PRO A 57 31.27 -11.55 19.79
N GLU A 58 30.59 -11.80 18.67
CA GLU A 58 30.02 -10.74 17.84
C GLU A 58 28.76 -10.15 18.46
N ARG A 59 27.86 -11.02 18.95
CA ARG A 59 26.63 -10.61 19.64
C ARG A 59 26.95 -9.86 20.91
N ARG A 60 27.95 -10.32 21.67
CA ARG A 60 28.44 -9.64 22.86
C ARG A 60 28.98 -8.26 22.55
N ARG A 61 29.81 -8.11 21.50
CA ARG A 61 30.34 -6.80 21.08
C ARG A 61 29.23 -5.81 20.74
N HIS A 62 28.22 -6.24 19.98
CA HIS A 62 27.07 -5.41 19.64
C HIS A 62 26.24 -5.04 20.88
N TYR A 63 26.00 -6.01 21.76
CA TYR A 63 25.30 -5.78 23.02
C TYR A 63 26.04 -4.80 23.94
N ASP A 64 27.36 -4.96 24.07
CA ASP A 64 28.21 -4.08 24.89
C ASP A 64 28.24 -2.64 24.34
N ALA A 65 28.25 -2.48 23.01
CA ALA A 65 28.16 -1.17 22.37
C ALA A 65 26.82 -0.48 22.66
N LEU A 66 25.70 -1.21 22.56
CA LEU A 66 24.37 -0.71 22.88
C LEU A 66 24.22 -0.35 24.36
N LEU A 67 24.78 -1.16 25.26
CA LEU A 67 24.72 -0.90 26.70
C LEU A 67 25.50 0.36 27.08
N ARG A 68 26.67 0.59 26.45
CA ARG A 68 27.45 1.83 26.63
C ARG A 68 26.68 3.08 26.20
N LEU A 69 26.02 3.02 25.04
CA LEU A 69 25.18 4.12 24.55
C LEU A 69 24.05 4.45 25.54
N ARG A 70 23.35 3.42 26.04
CA ARG A 70 22.26 3.60 27.02
C ARG A 70 22.75 4.20 28.34
N MET A 71 23.91 3.75 28.84
CA MET A 71 24.52 4.32 30.06
C MET A 71 24.90 5.79 29.87
N GLN A 72 25.35 6.17 28.67
CA GLN A 72 25.72 7.54 28.34
C GLN A 72 24.50 8.48 28.25
N GLU A 73 23.36 7.99 27.75
CA GLU A 73 22.09 8.72 27.74
C GLU A 73 21.53 8.93 29.15
N GLN A 74 21.62 7.91 30.02
CA GLN A 74 21.19 8.03 31.42
C GLN A 74 22.08 8.99 32.23
N GLY A 75 23.38 9.06 31.95
CA GLY A 75 24.29 10.05 32.54
C GLY A 75 23.99 11.49 32.10
N ARG A 76 23.54 11.69 30.84
CA ARG A 76 23.11 13.00 30.34
C ARG A 76 21.80 13.48 30.95
N ALA A 77 20.86 12.58 31.23
CA ALA A 77 19.61 12.91 31.90
C ALA A 77 19.82 13.29 33.38
N GLY A 78 20.82 12.70 34.06
CA GLY A 78 21.16 13.00 35.45
C GLY A 78 21.82 14.37 35.66
N PHE A 79 22.64 14.83 34.72
CA PHE A 79 23.29 16.15 34.79
C PHE A 79 22.33 17.33 34.55
N SER A 80 21.16 17.10 33.96
CA SER A 80 20.15 18.13 33.70
C SER A 80 19.21 18.39 34.89
N ALA A 81 19.24 17.54 35.92
CA ALA A 81 18.32 17.61 37.06
C ALA A 81 18.86 18.39 38.28
N SER A 82 20.12 18.80 38.29
CA SER A 82 20.76 19.48 39.43
C SER A 82 20.95 20.99 39.26
N GLN A 83 20.37 21.62 38.23
CA GLN A 83 20.40 23.08 38.05
C GLN A 83 19.00 23.64 37.74
N THR A 84 18.14 23.73 38.75
CA THR A 84 16.97 24.62 38.69
C THR A 84 16.73 25.29 40.04
N ALA A 85 17.43 26.40 40.27
CA ALA A 85 17.00 27.45 41.19
C ALA A 85 17.58 28.80 40.75
N ARG A 86 16.92 29.44 39.76
CA ARG A 86 16.77 30.91 39.60
C ARG A 86 15.99 31.22 38.31
N PRO A 87 15.00 32.13 38.33
CA PRO A 87 14.31 32.53 37.12
C PRO A 87 15.00 33.76 36.50
N ALA A 88 15.50 33.61 35.27
CA ALA A 88 15.77 34.74 34.39
C ALA A 88 15.60 34.27 32.93
N SER A 89 14.70 34.95 32.22
CA SER A 89 14.58 35.08 30.77
C SER A 89 15.54 34.22 29.93
N ALA A 90 15.05 33.09 29.42
CA ALA A 90 15.71 32.33 28.37
C ALA A 90 14.82 32.32 27.12
N SER A 91 15.39 32.79 26.02
CA SER A 91 14.87 32.67 24.66
C SER A 91 14.40 31.23 24.38
N PRO A 92 13.38 31.03 23.53
CA PRO A 92 12.92 29.69 23.17
C PRO A 92 14.09 28.84 22.64
N PRO A 93 14.15 27.53 22.97
CA PRO A 93 15.20 26.66 22.46
C PRO A 93 15.21 26.72 20.93
N PRO A 94 16.38 26.62 20.27
CA PRO A 94 16.44 26.67 18.82
C PRO A 94 15.49 25.63 18.24
N SER A 95 14.58 26.07 17.38
CA SER A 95 13.64 25.21 16.68
C SER A 95 14.44 24.11 15.98
N ARG A 96 14.25 22.85 16.40
CA ARG A 96 14.88 21.71 15.75
C ARG A 96 14.47 21.73 14.28
N SER A 97 15.46 21.86 13.40
CA SER A 97 15.20 21.86 11.96
C SER A 97 14.51 20.55 11.57
N ALA A 98 13.53 20.61 10.65
CA ALA A 98 12.78 19.44 10.22
C ALA A 98 13.68 18.28 9.72
N SER A 99 14.87 18.59 9.22
CA SER A 99 15.88 17.62 8.79
C SER A 99 16.51 16.84 9.94
N GLN A 100 16.72 17.45 11.12
CA GLN A 100 17.23 16.75 12.30
C GLN A 100 16.19 15.80 12.88
N THR A 101 14.93 16.22 12.92
CA THR A 101 13.81 15.37 13.37
C THR A 101 13.65 14.14 12.48
N ALA A 102 13.68 14.32 11.15
CA ALA A 102 13.60 13.20 10.20
C ALA A 102 14.77 12.21 10.34
N LEU A 103 15.97 12.71 10.64
CA LEU A 103 17.15 11.87 10.87
C LEU A 103 17.05 11.06 12.17
N ASP A 104 16.53 11.66 13.24
CA ASP A 104 16.29 10.96 14.50
C ASP A 104 15.17 9.91 14.38
N GLU A 105 14.12 10.21 13.62
CA GLU A 105 13.07 9.25 13.30
C GLU A 105 13.59 8.08 12.45
N ALA A 106 14.42 8.36 11.44
CA ALA A 106 15.06 7.32 10.63
C ALA A 106 15.95 6.40 11.49
N ARG A 107 16.72 6.97 12.42
CA ARG A 107 17.53 6.19 13.38
C ARG A 107 16.66 5.28 14.25
N ARG A 108 15.54 5.78 14.78
CA ARG A 108 14.60 4.98 15.56
C ARG A 108 13.99 3.85 14.75
N ALA A 109 13.60 4.11 13.50
CA ALA A 109 13.06 3.09 12.60
C ALA A 109 14.09 1.99 12.32
N ILE A 110 15.37 2.33 12.14
CA ILE A 110 16.45 1.34 11.95
C ILE A 110 16.59 0.45 13.18
N LEU A 111 16.62 1.04 14.39
CA LEU A 111 16.73 0.30 15.63
C LEU A 111 15.55 -0.67 15.81
N GLN A 112 14.33 -0.23 15.49
CA GLN A 112 13.14 -1.09 15.52
C GLN A 112 13.20 -2.21 14.48
N ALA A 113 13.73 -1.93 13.29
CA ALA A 113 13.91 -2.93 12.24
C ALA A 113 14.91 -4.02 12.66
N GLU A 114 16.05 -3.64 13.25
CA GLU A 114 17.04 -4.57 13.78
C GLU A 114 16.46 -5.41 14.93
N GLN A 115 15.78 -4.78 15.88
CA GLN A 115 15.18 -5.48 17.00
C GLN A 115 14.13 -6.49 16.54
N ALA A 116 13.27 -6.10 15.59
CA ALA A 116 12.29 -7.00 15.00
C ALA A 116 12.95 -8.17 14.26
N PHE A 117 14.05 -7.91 13.53
CA PHE A 117 14.81 -8.96 12.84
C PHE A 117 15.42 -9.97 13.83
N LEU A 118 16.04 -9.48 14.91
CA LEU A 118 16.61 -10.34 15.96
C LEU A 118 15.55 -11.19 16.67
N GLN A 119 14.32 -10.68 16.77
CA GLN A 119 13.17 -11.42 17.30
C GLN A 119 12.53 -12.38 16.30
N GLY A 120 13.05 -12.50 15.08
CA GLY A 120 12.47 -13.32 14.02
C GLY A 120 11.18 -12.75 13.40
N ARG A 121 10.77 -11.54 13.78
CA ARG A 121 9.60 -10.85 13.22
C ARG A 121 9.94 -10.19 11.88
N LEU A 122 10.11 -11.03 10.85
CA LEU A 122 10.59 -10.61 9.52
C LEU A 122 9.69 -9.56 8.85
N ARG A 123 8.38 -9.64 9.04
CA ARG A 123 7.42 -8.66 8.48
C ARG A 123 7.61 -7.28 9.10
N ASP A 124 7.72 -7.22 10.42
CA ASP A 124 7.92 -5.96 11.16
C ASP A 124 9.29 -5.36 10.83
N ALA A 125 10.32 -6.21 10.75
CA ALA A 125 11.67 -5.79 10.34
C ALA A 125 11.65 -5.13 8.95
N LEU A 126 10.97 -5.75 7.99
CA LEU A 126 10.85 -5.21 6.64
C LEU A 126 10.06 -3.90 6.59
N HIS A 127 8.98 -3.79 7.39
CA HIS A 127 8.19 -2.57 7.50
C HIS A 127 9.04 -1.40 8.02
N TRP A 128 9.72 -1.59 9.15
CA TRP A 128 10.56 -0.55 9.75
C TRP A 128 11.76 -0.18 8.89
N ALA A 129 12.39 -1.17 8.22
CA ALA A 129 13.48 -0.91 7.29
C ALA A 129 13.03 -0.05 6.09
N ARG A 130 11.83 -0.32 5.54
CA ARG A 130 11.25 0.52 4.47
C ARG A 130 10.95 1.94 4.96
N GLN A 131 10.39 2.09 6.16
CA GLN A 131 10.16 3.41 6.76
C GLN A 131 11.48 4.19 6.91
N ALA A 132 12.54 3.53 7.38
CA ALA A 132 13.87 4.15 7.47
C ALA A 132 14.39 4.62 6.10
N THR A 133 14.24 3.83 5.05
CA THR A 133 14.67 4.23 3.68
C THR A 133 13.84 5.37 3.09
N LYS A 134 12.57 5.52 3.48
CA LYS A 134 11.72 6.66 3.07
C LYS A 134 12.18 7.96 3.74
N LEU A 135 12.47 7.90 5.03
CA LEU A 135 12.95 9.04 5.80
C LEU A 135 14.38 9.43 5.41
N GLN A 136 15.24 8.45 5.13
CA GLN A 136 16.63 8.68 4.75
C GLN A 136 17.07 7.75 3.60
N PRO A 137 16.88 8.16 2.34
CA PRO A 137 17.21 7.33 1.17
C PRO A 137 18.69 6.99 1.02
N ARG A 138 19.58 7.81 1.59
CA ARG A 138 21.05 7.63 1.54
C ARG A 138 21.62 6.79 2.69
N ASN A 139 20.79 6.13 3.48
CA ASN A 139 21.26 5.31 4.60
C ASN A 139 21.43 3.85 4.17
N ALA A 140 22.67 3.36 4.18
CA ALA A 140 23.00 1.97 3.81
C ALA A 140 22.31 0.93 4.70
N LYS A 141 22.08 1.25 5.99
CA LYS A 141 21.63 0.28 6.98
C LYS A 141 20.21 -0.23 6.74
N GLY A 142 19.33 0.63 6.23
CA GLY A 142 17.96 0.22 5.86
C GLY A 142 17.97 -0.86 4.78
N TYR A 143 18.79 -0.68 3.75
CA TYR A 143 18.94 -1.66 2.66
C TYR A 143 19.63 -2.94 3.12
N GLU A 144 20.61 -2.85 4.04
CA GLU A 144 21.24 -4.03 4.66
C GLU A 144 20.21 -4.91 5.37
N ILE A 145 19.36 -4.31 6.22
CA ILE A 145 18.33 -5.05 6.97
C ILE A 145 17.31 -5.69 6.02
N MET A 146 16.93 -4.99 4.95
CA MET A 146 16.07 -5.57 3.91
C MET A 146 16.73 -6.78 3.24
N GLY A 147 18.02 -6.70 2.93
CA GLY A 147 18.79 -7.81 2.38
C GLY A 147 18.84 -9.01 3.32
N ASP A 148 19.07 -8.76 4.61
CA ASP A 148 19.07 -9.79 5.65
C ASP A 148 17.70 -10.46 5.81
N VAL A 149 16.61 -9.68 5.74
CA VAL A 149 15.24 -10.22 5.77
C VAL A 149 14.96 -11.09 4.56
N TYR A 150 15.24 -10.61 3.33
CA TYR A 150 15.01 -11.38 2.11
C TYR A 150 15.83 -12.66 2.05
N ARG A 151 17.07 -12.62 2.56
CA ARG A 151 17.92 -13.80 2.71
C ARG A 151 17.27 -14.86 3.60
N VAL A 152 16.71 -14.47 4.75
CA VAL A 152 16.04 -15.42 5.66
C VAL A 152 14.75 -15.97 5.04
N GLN A 153 14.07 -15.18 4.21
CA GLN A 153 12.88 -15.62 3.46
C GLN A 153 13.17 -16.53 2.26
N GLY A 154 14.44 -16.68 1.87
CA GLY A 154 14.83 -17.46 0.68
C GLY A 154 14.71 -16.69 -0.64
N HIS A 155 14.45 -15.37 -0.60
CA HIS A 155 14.40 -14.52 -1.80
C HIS A 155 15.81 -14.00 -2.15
N TYR A 156 16.66 -14.88 -2.66
CA TYR A 156 18.08 -14.61 -2.91
C TYR A 156 18.34 -13.44 -3.86
N ASP A 157 17.56 -13.29 -4.93
CA ASP A 157 17.72 -12.17 -5.88
C ASP A 157 17.39 -10.81 -5.26
N ALA A 158 16.30 -10.74 -4.48
CA ALA A 158 15.91 -9.53 -3.77
C ALA A 158 16.94 -9.17 -2.69
N ALA A 159 17.51 -10.18 -2.01
CA ALA A 159 18.57 -9.99 -1.04
C ALA A 159 19.83 -9.42 -1.70
N LEU A 160 20.28 -10.00 -2.81
CA LEU A 160 21.44 -9.52 -3.58
C LEU A 160 21.26 -8.07 -4.02
N ASN A 161 20.10 -7.72 -4.58
CA ASN A 161 19.80 -6.35 -5.00
C ASN A 161 19.84 -5.37 -3.81
N ALA A 162 19.27 -5.74 -2.67
CA ALA A 162 19.30 -4.91 -1.46
C ALA A 162 20.73 -4.71 -0.94
N TYR A 163 21.55 -5.75 -0.92
CA TYR A 163 22.97 -5.64 -0.56
C TYR A 163 23.77 -4.81 -1.57
N THR A 164 23.45 -4.88 -2.87
CA THR A 164 24.07 -4.01 -3.88
C THR A 164 23.77 -2.54 -3.59
N TYR A 165 22.53 -2.17 -3.28
CA TYR A 165 22.19 -0.80 -2.89
C TYR A 165 22.90 -0.37 -1.60
N ALA A 166 22.98 -1.25 -0.60
CA ALA A 166 23.71 -0.96 0.64
C ALA A 166 25.20 -0.71 0.38
N LEU A 167 25.84 -1.51 -0.47
CA LEU A 167 27.24 -1.36 -0.86
C LEU A 167 27.51 -0.10 -1.71
N GLN A 168 26.57 0.33 -2.54
CA GLN A 168 26.69 1.60 -3.26
C GLN A 168 26.71 2.80 -2.31
N LEU A 169 25.97 2.72 -1.20
CA LEU A 169 25.89 3.77 -0.18
C LEU A 169 27.07 3.72 0.81
N ASP A 170 27.59 2.53 1.10
CA ASP A 170 28.75 2.32 1.97
C ASP A 170 29.75 1.31 1.35
N PRO A 171 30.60 1.75 0.39
CA PRO A 171 31.49 0.86 -0.35
C PRO A 171 32.63 0.25 0.49
N ASN A 172 32.97 0.91 1.60
CA ASN A 172 34.09 0.54 2.47
C ASN A 172 33.71 -0.47 3.55
N ASN A 173 32.44 -0.89 3.58
CA ASN A 173 31.95 -1.82 4.58
C ASN A 173 32.32 -3.26 4.24
N ALA A 174 33.36 -3.78 4.91
CA ALA A 174 33.83 -5.14 4.74
C ALA A 174 32.75 -6.19 5.07
N ASN A 175 31.87 -5.92 6.05
CA ASN A 175 30.81 -6.84 6.44
C ASN A 175 29.75 -6.96 5.35
N LEU A 176 29.29 -5.84 4.78
CA LEU A 176 28.35 -5.85 3.66
C LEU A 176 28.92 -6.60 2.44
N ARG A 177 30.21 -6.39 2.14
CA ARG A 177 30.88 -7.07 1.03
C ARG A 177 30.89 -8.58 1.25
N GLN A 178 31.22 -9.02 2.45
CA GLN A 178 31.19 -10.43 2.82
C GLN A 178 29.78 -11.02 2.77
N LYS A 179 28.75 -10.30 3.24
CA LYS A 179 27.35 -10.71 3.13
C LYS A 179 26.93 -10.89 1.68
N PHE A 180 27.29 -9.96 0.80
CA PHE A 180 27.03 -10.04 -0.63
C PHE A 180 27.74 -11.24 -1.29
N GLU A 181 29.04 -11.41 -1.05
CA GLU A 181 29.83 -12.50 -1.63
C GLU A 181 29.32 -13.89 -1.21
N ARG A 182 29.03 -14.09 0.08
CA ARG A 182 28.45 -15.34 0.59
C ARG A 182 27.10 -15.65 -0.06
N MET A 183 26.33 -14.63 -0.39
CA MET A 183 25.03 -14.77 -1.03
C MET A 183 25.16 -15.04 -2.53
N ALA A 184 26.10 -14.39 -3.19
CA ALA A 184 26.39 -14.58 -4.61
C ALA A 184 26.86 -16.01 -4.90
N GLN A 185 27.65 -16.60 -4.00
CA GLN A 185 28.13 -17.98 -4.12
C GLN A 185 27.04 -19.04 -3.88
N ARG A 186 25.99 -18.69 -3.12
CA ARG A 186 24.98 -19.64 -2.65
C ARG A 186 23.71 -19.66 -3.51
N ALA A 187 23.56 -18.71 -4.44
CA ALA A 187 22.46 -18.69 -5.40
C ALA A 187 22.72 -19.76 -6.48
N PRO A 188 21.97 -20.88 -6.50
CA PRO A 188 22.11 -21.88 -7.54
C PRO A 188 21.50 -21.28 -8.81
N ASN A 189 22.33 -21.09 -9.84
CA ASN A 189 22.02 -20.36 -11.09
C ASN A 189 21.99 -18.84 -10.97
N ARG A 190 23.17 -18.22 -11.11
CA ARG A 190 23.25 -17.10 -12.03
C ARG A 190 24.12 -17.51 -13.21
N SER A 191 23.48 -17.53 -14.37
CA SER A 191 24.10 -17.20 -15.65
C SER A 191 25.09 -16.04 -15.42
N ALA A 192 26.28 -16.17 -15.99
CA ALA A 192 27.31 -15.14 -15.97
C ALA A 192 26.67 -13.75 -16.20
N PRO A 193 27.21 -12.66 -15.60
CA PRO A 193 26.73 -11.32 -15.90
C PRO A 193 26.62 -11.21 -17.41
N ALA A 194 25.39 -11.03 -17.92
CA ALA A 194 25.15 -10.99 -19.36
C ALA A 194 26.14 -9.99 -19.95
N PRO A 195 26.87 -10.33 -21.04
CA PRO A 195 27.71 -9.35 -21.72
C PRO A 195 26.83 -8.13 -21.90
N THR A 196 27.27 -6.99 -21.37
CA THR A 196 26.57 -5.70 -21.32
C THR A 196 25.69 -5.52 -22.54
N ALA A 197 24.45 -6.02 -22.47
CA ALA A 197 23.43 -5.61 -23.41
C ALA A 197 23.31 -4.12 -23.13
N PRO A 198 23.40 -3.24 -24.14
CA PRO A 198 23.18 -1.81 -23.94
C PRO A 198 21.93 -1.70 -23.09
N SER A 199 22.10 -1.18 -21.87
CA SER A 199 21.05 -1.16 -20.87
C SER A 199 19.88 -0.43 -21.48
N LEU A 200 18.90 -1.17 -22.00
CA LEU A 200 17.65 -0.59 -22.43
C LEU A 200 17.18 0.22 -21.23
N PRO A 201 16.80 1.49 -21.42
CA PRO A 201 16.42 2.34 -20.31
C PRO A 201 15.32 1.59 -19.56
N VAL A 202 15.63 1.12 -18.34
CA VAL A 202 14.65 0.46 -17.49
C VAL A 202 13.61 1.54 -17.22
N LEU A 203 12.49 1.46 -17.93
CA LEU A 203 11.40 2.40 -17.80
C LEU A 203 10.91 2.24 -16.36
N LYS A 204 11.32 3.16 -15.48
CA LYS A 204 10.81 3.24 -14.12
C LYS A 204 9.39 3.76 -14.23
N LEU A 205 8.47 2.84 -14.52
CA LEU A 205 7.06 3.14 -14.56
C LEU A 205 6.63 3.60 -13.16
N PRO A 206 5.90 4.71 -13.06
CA PRO A 206 5.41 5.20 -11.78
C PRO A 206 4.50 4.14 -11.14
N PRO A 207 4.42 4.04 -9.80
CA PRO A 207 3.69 2.96 -9.11
C PRO A 207 2.22 2.83 -9.55
N GLU A 208 1.61 3.91 -10.03
CA GLU A 208 0.26 3.96 -10.61
C GLU A 208 0.13 3.40 -12.05
N TRP A 209 1.19 2.94 -12.71
CA TRP A 209 1.13 2.46 -14.11
C TRP A 209 0.12 1.34 -14.31
N ARG A 210 -0.09 0.50 -13.28
CA ARG A 210 -1.06 -0.60 -13.30
C ARG A 210 -2.49 -0.07 -13.41
N ILE A 211 -2.77 1.07 -12.79
CA ILE A 211 -4.07 1.74 -12.83
C ILE A 211 -4.30 2.30 -14.23
N TYR A 212 -3.31 2.99 -14.80
CA TYR A 212 -3.41 3.50 -16.18
C TYR A 212 -3.57 2.37 -17.20
N ALA A 213 -2.82 1.28 -17.07
CA ALA A 213 -2.95 0.12 -17.95
C ALA A 213 -4.36 -0.51 -17.85
N ALA A 214 -4.88 -0.67 -16.64
CA ALA A 214 -6.25 -1.18 -16.43
C ALA A 214 -7.31 -0.23 -17.01
N GLN A 215 -7.11 1.09 -16.89
CA GLN A 215 -8.00 2.10 -17.47
C GLN A 215 -7.98 2.08 -19.00
N SER A 216 -6.80 2.02 -19.61
CA SER A 216 -6.67 1.94 -21.08
C SER A 216 -7.34 0.67 -21.62
N LEU A 217 -7.18 -0.46 -20.92
CA LEU A 217 -7.85 -1.71 -21.28
C LEU A 217 -9.37 -1.60 -21.14
N GLY A 218 -9.84 -0.96 -20.06
CA GLY A 218 -11.26 -0.72 -19.81
C GLY A 218 -11.91 0.14 -20.89
N TRP A 219 -11.36 1.33 -21.16
CA TRP A 219 -11.86 2.20 -22.23
C TRP A 219 -11.73 1.56 -23.61
N GLY A 220 -10.65 0.80 -23.86
CA GLY A 220 -10.51 0.00 -25.07
C GLY A 220 -11.63 -1.03 -25.24
N THR A 221 -12.12 -1.61 -24.14
CA THR A 221 -13.25 -2.53 -24.17
C THR A 221 -14.56 -1.81 -24.48
N VAL A 222 -14.79 -0.60 -23.95
CA VAL A 222 -15.96 0.22 -24.32
C VAL A 222 -15.96 0.53 -25.82
N LEU A 223 -14.81 0.94 -26.37
CA LEU A 223 -14.66 1.20 -27.81
C LEU A 223 -14.82 -0.09 -28.65
N PHE A 224 -14.37 -1.23 -28.14
CA PHE A 224 -14.57 -2.52 -28.79
C PHE A 224 -16.05 -2.88 -28.87
N LEU A 225 -16.81 -2.73 -27.78
CA LEU A 225 -18.27 -2.94 -27.77
C LEU A 225 -18.99 -2.01 -28.74
N LEU A 226 -18.51 -0.78 -28.85
CA LEU A 226 -19.02 0.19 -29.81
C LEU A 226 -18.76 -0.29 -31.26
N GLY A 227 -17.58 -0.84 -31.55
CA GLY A 227 -17.27 -1.47 -32.84
C GLY A 227 -18.13 -2.70 -33.12
N LEU A 228 -18.45 -3.50 -32.11
CA LEU A 228 -19.34 -4.66 -32.24
C LEU A 228 -20.78 -4.25 -32.59
N ALA A 229 -21.24 -3.07 -32.17
CA ALA A 229 -22.57 -2.59 -32.57
C ALA A 229 -22.69 -2.37 -34.08
N TRP A 230 -21.57 -2.11 -34.78
CA TRP A 230 -21.52 -2.01 -36.23
C TRP A 230 -21.18 -3.36 -36.90
N GLY A 231 -20.16 -4.07 -36.42
CA GLY A 231 -19.64 -5.28 -37.06
C GLY A 231 -20.39 -6.58 -36.71
N ALA A 232 -21.05 -6.63 -35.55
CA ALA A 232 -21.79 -7.78 -35.06
C ALA A 232 -23.11 -7.36 -34.40
N PRO A 233 -23.98 -6.62 -35.10
CA PRO A 233 -25.17 -6.02 -34.51
C PRO A 233 -26.21 -7.05 -34.06
N GLY A 234 -26.10 -8.32 -34.47
CA GLY A 234 -27.02 -9.40 -34.11
C GLY A 234 -28.36 -9.31 -34.83
N THR A 235 -29.24 -10.29 -34.59
CA THR A 235 -30.58 -10.28 -35.21
C THR A 235 -31.59 -9.53 -34.34
N PRO A 236 -32.43 -8.66 -34.91
CA PRO A 236 -33.53 -8.01 -34.18
C PRO A 236 -34.47 -9.02 -33.52
N LEU A 237 -34.86 -8.72 -32.28
CA LEU A 237 -35.81 -9.51 -31.51
C LEU A 237 -37.24 -9.20 -31.98
N GLY A 238 -37.80 -10.07 -32.83
CA GLY A 238 -39.12 -9.87 -33.43
C GLY A 238 -40.33 -9.88 -32.45
N TRP A 239 -40.14 -10.29 -31.19
CA TRP A 239 -41.21 -10.35 -30.18
C TRP A 239 -41.71 -8.99 -29.68
N PHE A 240 -41.01 -7.89 -29.98
CA PHE A 240 -41.37 -6.54 -29.52
C PHE A 240 -42.48 -5.87 -30.36
N GLY A 241 -42.97 -6.55 -31.40
CA GLY A 241 -44.12 -6.10 -32.20
C GLY A 241 -43.92 -4.69 -32.78
N SER A 242 -44.82 -3.76 -32.44
CA SER A 242 -44.78 -2.35 -32.88
C SER A 242 -44.11 -1.41 -31.87
N ALA A 243 -43.41 -1.94 -30.87
CA ALA A 243 -42.70 -1.11 -29.90
C ALA A 243 -41.60 -0.28 -30.58
N PRO A 244 -41.23 0.89 -30.03
CA PRO A 244 -40.21 1.76 -30.63
C PRO A 244 -38.79 1.18 -30.61
N PHE A 245 -38.59 0.01 -29.99
CA PHE A 245 -37.34 -0.76 -29.96
C PHE A 245 -37.50 -2.13 -30.64
N ALA A 246 -38.51 -2.30 -31.50
CA ALA A 246 -38.78 -3.58 -32.17
C ALA A 246 -37.64 -4.08 -33.07
N ARG A 247 -36.75 -3.18 -33.49
CA ARG A 247 -35.58 -3.49 -34.31
C ARG A 247 -34.30 -3.71 -33.49
N TRP A 248 -34.42 -3.81 -32.17
CA TRP A 248 -33.28 -4.04 -31.30
C TRP A 248 -32.92 -5.51 -31.24
N SER A 249 -31.62 -5.79 -31.33
CA SER A 249 -31.06 -7.11 -31.14
C SER A 249 -30.71 -7.34 -29.66
N ALA A 250 -30.59 -8.63 -29.28
CA ALA A 250 -30.08 -8.98 -27.96
C ALA A 250 -28.65 -8.46 -27.75
N ASN A 251 -27.83 -8.50 -28.82
CA ASN A 251 -26.47 -7.99 -28.83
C ASN A 251 -26.40 -6.52 -28.43
N LEU A 252 -27.22 -5.67 -29.07
CA LEU A 252 -27.26 -4.24 -28.76
C LEU A 252 -27.60 -3.98 -27.29
N ILE A 253 -28.61 -4.66 -26.75
CA ILE A 253 -29.03 -4.51 -25.35
C ILE A 253 -27.86 -4.85 -24.41
N ILE A 254 -27.15 -5.96 -24.69
CA ILE A 254 -25.97 -6.38 -23.93
C ILE A 254 -24.86 -5.34 -24.05
N TYR A 255 -24.58 -4.83 -25.25
CA TYR A 255 -23.53 -3.85 -25.48
C TYR A 255 -23.79 -2.54 -24.72
N LEU A 256 -25.02 -2.03 -24.75
CA LEU A 256 -25.41 -0.82 -24.02
C LEU A 256 -25.26 -0.97 -22.50
N LEU A 257 -25.76 -2.09 -21.93
CA LEU A 257 -25.65 -2.36 -20.50
C LEU A 257 -24.19 -2.56 -20.06
N LEU A 258 -23.43 -3.35 -20.81
CA LEU A 258 -22.04 -3.65 -20.48
C LEU A 258 -21.13 -2.43 -20.66
N ALA A 259 -21.32 -1.64 -21.73
CA ALA A 259 -20.60 -0.40 -21.94
C ALA A 259 -20.91 0.61 -20.83
N GLY A 260 -22.19 0.77 -20.47
CA GLY A 260 -22.60 1.60 -19.34
C GLY A 260 -21.93 1.14 -18.04
N PHE A 261 -22.04 -0.15 -17.70
CA PHE A 261 -21.42 -0.74 -16.52
C PHE A 261 -19.91 -0.48 -16.46
N LEU A 262 -19.21 -0.76 -17.56
CA LEU A 262 -17.76 -0.59 -17.59
C LEU A 262 -17.38 0.89 -17.46
N MET A 263 -18.11 1.79 -18.13
CA MET A 263 -17.89 3.23 -18.02
C MET A 263 -18.10 3.74 -16.58
N GLY A 264 -19.20 3.39 -15.93
CA GLY A 264 -19.47 3.78 -14.54
C GLY A 264 -18.43 3.22 -13.57
N PHE A 265 -18.04 1.96 -13.77
CA PHE A 265 -17.00 1.32 -12.96
C PHE A 265 -15.64 2.03 -13.12
N LEU A 266 -15.22 2.27 -14.37
CA LEU A 266 -13.94 2.91 -14.68
C LEU A 266 -13.88 4.36 -14.20
N MET A 267 -14.96 5.12 -14.37
CA MET A 267 -15.06 6.49 -13.87
C MET A 267 -14.91 6.57 -12.35
N ARG A 268 -15.35 5.55 -11.62
CA ARG A 268 -15.16 5.49 -10.18
C ARG A 268 -13.75 5.06 -9.80
N LEU A 269 -13.21 4.04 -10.47
CA LEU A 269 -11.85 3.52 -10.27
C LEU A 269 -10.77 4.57 -10.59
N SER A 270 -11.04 5.46 -11.55
CA SER A 270 -10.15 6.56 -11.94
C SER A 270 -10.26 7.79 -11.05
N GLU A 271 -11.08 7.75 -10.00
CA GLU A 271 -11.40 8.89 -9.13
C GLU A 271 -11.94 10.11 -9.90
N TRP A 272 -12.48 9.89 -11.11
CA TRP A 272 -13.17 10.93 -11.89
C TRP A 272 -14.56 11.22 -11.33
N THR A 273 -15.04 10.39 -10.42
CA THR A 273 -16.32 10.56 -9.78
C THR A 273 -16.19 10.34 -8.28
N VAL A 274 -16.93 11.15 -7.51
CA VAL A 274 -17.15 10.89 -6.08
C VAL A 274 -18.07 9.68 -5.90
N ALA A 275 -18.33 9.27 -4.65
CA ALA A 275 -19.26 8.17 -4.42
C ALA A 275 -20.65 8.51 -5.00
N LEU A 276 -21.32 7.49 -5.54
CA LEU A 276 -22.58 7.66 -6.28
C LEU A 276 -23.65 8.36 -5.42
N ARG A 277 -23.72 8.00 -4.13
CA ARG A 277 -24.62 8.63 -3.14
C ARG A 277 -24.37 10.12 -2.92
N ASP A 278 -23.13 10.56 -3.09
CA ASP A 278 -22.72 11.95 -2.89
C ASP A 278 -22.91 12.76 -4.17
N ALA A 279 -22.71 12.12 -5.33
CA ALA A 279 -22.93 12.73 -6.63
C ALA A 279 -24.43 12.92 -6.95
N LEU A 280 -25.26 11.95 -6.56
CA LEU A 280 -26.71 11.89 -6.79
C LEU A 280 -27.41 11.57 -5.47
N PRO A 281 -27.62 12.55 -4.59
CA PRO A 281 -28.20 12.32 -3.28
C PRO A 281 -29.64 11.80 -3.40
N TRP A 282 -29.86 10.55 -2.99
CA TRP A 282 -31.15 9.85 -3.03
C TRP A 282 -31.86 9.76 -1.67
N HIS A 283 -31.34 10.44 -0.64
CA HIS A 283 -31.95 10.43 0.70
C HIS A 283 -33.25 11.24 0.73
N ARG A 284 -34.26 10.69 1.42
CA ARG A 284 -35.54 11.37 1.70
C ARG A 284 -35.35 12.33 2.88
N GLN A 285 -35.28 13.63 2.62
CA GLN A 285 -35.42 14.64 3.69
C GLN A 285 -36.90 15.05 3.78
N GLY A 286 -37.55 14.71 4.91
CA GLY A 286 -38.90 15.22 5.24
C GLY A 286 -40.03 14.77 4.32
N GLY A 287 -39.97 13.57 3.74
CA GLY A 287 -41.05 13.00 2.91
C GLY A 287 -41.10 13.48 1.46
N ARG A 288 -40.27 14.46 1.07
CA ARG A 288 -40.11 14.89 -0.33
C ARG A 288 -39.02 14.08 -1.03
N LEU A 289 -39.25 13.74 -2.30
CA LEU A 289 -38.25 13.09 -3.16
C LEU A 289 -37.12 14.10 -3.43
N SER A 290 -35.86 13.66 -3.33
CA SER A 290 -34.72 14.50 -3.67
C SER A 290 -34.62 14.68 -5.19
N ALA A 291 -34.08 15.81 -5.65
CA ALA A 291 -33.85 16.03 -7.08
C ALA A 291 -33.00 14.92 -7.71
N GLY A 292 -32.00 14.40 -6.96
CA GLY A 292 -31.18 13.28 -7.38
C GLY A 292 -31.97 11.99 -7.57
N SER A 293 -32.91 11.64 -6.68
CA SER A 293 -33.71 10.42 -6.84
C SER A 293 -34.70 10.52 -7.99
N VAL A 294 -35.27 11.72 -8.23
CA VAL A 294 -36.13 11.98 -9.39
C VAL A 294 -35.34 11.82 -10.69
N LEU A 295 -34.13 12.40 -10.77
CA LEU A 295 -33.28 12.28 -11.97
C LEU A 295 -32.78 10.85 -12.19
N VAL A 296 -32.46 10.09 -11.14
CA VAL A 296 -32.08 8.68 -11.29
C VAL A 296 -33.26 7.87 -11.81
N GLY A 297 -34.43 7.99 -11.19
CA GLY A 297 -35.64 7.28 -11.62
C GLY A 297 -36.07 7.65 -13.04
N LEU A 298 -36.10 8.95 -13.34
CA LEU A 298 -36.43 9.43 -14.68
C LEU A 298 -35.35 9.05 -15.69
N GLY A 299 -34.07 8.99 -15.30
CA GLY A 299 -32.96 8.62 -16.19
C GLY A 299 -33.03 7.18 -16.68
N ILE A 300 -33.52 6.28 -15.82
CA ILE A 300 -33.75 4.88 -16.17
C ILE A 300 -34.97 4.73 -17.11
N LEU A 301 -35.97 5.62 -17.02
CA LEU A 301 -37.20 5.55 -17.83
C LEU A 301 -37.12 6.35 -19.14
N CYS A 302 -36.50 7.53 -19.09
CA CYS A 302 -36.39 8.50 -20.17
C CYS A 302 -35.12 9.35 -19.95
N PHE A 303 -33.99 8.77 -20.32
CA PHE A 303 -32.68 9.41 -20.29
C PHE A 303 -32.61 10.73 -21.06
N PRO A 304 -33.09 10.88 -22.31
CA PRO A 304 -32.94 12.15 -23.03
C PRO A 304 -33.67 13.31 -22.35
N LEU A 305 -34.84 13.07 -21.75
CA LEU A 305 -35.56 14.06 -20.96
C LEU A 305 -34.79 14.41 -19.68
N THR A 306 -34.26 13.39 -19.00
CA THR A 306 -33.41 13.56 -17.81
C THR A 306 -32.16 14.38 -18.13
N LEU A 307 -31.49 14.12 -19.25
CA LEU A 307 -30.32 14.85 -19.71
C LEU A 307 -30.65 16.32 -19.98
N LEU A 308 -31.79 16.60 -20.62
CA LEU A 308 -32.26 17.97 -20.86
C LEU A 308 -32.57 18.69 -19.55
N LEU A 309 -33.30 18.06 -18.63
CA LEU A 309 -33.57 18.59 -17.29
C LEU A 309 -32.28 18.86 -16.52
N TYR A 310 -31.33 17.93 -16.58
CA TYR A 310 -30.03 18.10 -15.95
C TYR A 310 -29.23 19.25 -16.58
N ALA A 311 -29.24 19.40 -17.91
CA ALA A 311 -28.60 20.51 -18.59
C ALA A 311 -29.22 21.86 -18.22
N LEU A 312 -30.55 21.92 -18.10
CA LEU A 312 -31.25 23.12 -17.64
C LEU A 312 -30.88 23.45 -16.18
N LEU A 313 -30.82 22.44 -15.31
CA LEU A 313 -30.36 22.59 -13.93
C LEU A 313 -28.89 23.05 -13.88
N ALA A 314 -28.05 22.52 -14.77
CA ALA A 314 -26.65 22.92 -14.90
C ALA A 314 -26.49 24.39 -15.30
N LEU A 315 -27.31 24.87 -16.23
CA LEU A 315 -27.29 26.26 -16.67
C LEU A 315 -27.87 27.24 -15.62
N THR A 316 -28.88 26.81 -14.87
CA THR A 316 -29.59 27.68 -13.90
C THR A 316 -28.98 27.67 -12.50
N GLN A 317 -28.45 26.52 -12.06
CA GLN A 317 -27.99 26.28 -10.68
C GLN A 317 -26.54 25.78 -10.61
N GLY A 318 -25.82 25.69 -11.73
CA GLY A 318 -24.45 25.15 -11.77
C GLY A 318 -24.36 23.62 -11.74
N GLY A 319 -25.49 22.92 -11.69
CA GLY A 319 -25.60 21.46 -11.72
C GLY A 319 -25.59 20.84 -10.32
N LEU A 320 -25.85 19.52 -10.22
CA LEU A 320 -25.84 18.84 -8.91
C LEU A 320 -24.42 18.59 -8.41
N SER A 321 -23.57 18.04 -9.28
CA SER A 321 -22.16 17.80 -8.98
C SER A 321 -21.36 17.67 -10.28
N PRO A 322 -20.06 18.01 -10.28
CA PRO A 322 -19.19 17.77 -11.44
C PRO A 322 -19.16 16.29 -11.86
N SER A 323 -19.32 15.37 -10.90
CA SER A 323 -19.38 13.93 -11.15
C SER A 323 -20.65 13.53 -11.90
N ALA A 324 -21.80 14.07 -11.50
CA ALA A 324 -23.06 13.85 -12.21
C ALA A 324 -22.98 14.41 -13.64
N THR A 325 -22.40 15.60 -13.84
CA THR A 325 -22.23 16.18 -15.19
C THR A 325 -21.39 15.28 -16.09
N ARG A 326 -20.26 14.76 -15.57
CA ARG A 326 -19.42 13.81 -16.33
C ARG A 326 -20.19 12.54 -16.69
N ALA A 327 -20.95 11.98 -15.74
CA ALA A 327 -21.71 10.75 -15.98
C ALA A 327 -22.80 10.94 -17.04
N PHE A 328 -23.62 11.98 -16.91
CA PHE A 328 -24.66 12.30 -17.89
C PHE A 328 -24.07 12.61 -19.27
N GLY A 329 -22.98 13.37 -19.32
CA GLY A 329 -22.26 13.66 -20.56
C GLY A 329 -21.71 12.40 -21.22
N ALA A 330 -21.04 11.54 -20.46
CA ALA A 330 -20.44 10.31 -20.99
C ALA A 330 -21.51 9.33 -21.50
N VAL A 331 -22.62 9.16 -20.77
CA VAL A 331 -23.76 8.35 -21.22
C VAL A 331 -24.40 8.93 -22.47
N GLY A 332 -24.58 10.25 -22.55
CA GLY A 332 -25.11 10.92 -23.74
C GLY A 332 -24.24 10.70 -24.97
N VAL A 333 -22.92 10.88 -24.84
CA VAL A 333 -21.96 10.64 -25.92
C VAL A 333 -21.96 9.17 -26.34
N ALA A 334 -21.89 8.23 -25.39
CA ALA A 334 -21.92 6.81 -25.70
C ALA A 334 -23.21 6.41 -26.42
N THR A 335 -24.37 6.89 -25.96
CA THR A 335 -25.67 6.63 -26.58
C THR A 335 -25.71 7.14 -28.02
N LEU A 336 -25.22 8.36 -28.25
CA LEU A 336 -25.14 8.95 -29.59
C LEU A 336 -24.24 8.13 -30.51
N LEU A 337 -23.07 7.68 -30.02
CA LEU A 337 -22.16 6.85 -30.80
C LEU A 337 -22.79 5.49 -31.15
N PHE A 338 -23.45 4.82 -30.19
CA PHE A 338 -24.18 3.59 -30.46
C PHE A 338 -25.31 3.80 -31.47
N ALA A 339 -26.05 4.91 -31.39
CA ALA A 339 -27.10 5.24 -32.34
C ALA A 339 -26.56 5.42 -33.77
N LEU A 340 -25.39 6.05 -33.91
CA LEU A 340 -24.73 6.25 -35.20
C LEU A 340 -24.18 4.94 -35.80
N LEU A 341 -23.71 4.02 -34.97
CA LEU A 341 -23.03 2.80 -35.41
C LEU A 341 -23.97 1.60 -35.56
N TYR A 342 -25.10 1.59 -34.85
CA TYR A 342 -26.07 0.51 -34.93
C TYR A 342 -26.93 0.60 -36.21
N PRO A 343 -26.92 -0.41 -37.09
CA PRO A 343 -27.46 -0.28 -38.45
C PRO A 343 -29.00 -0.39 -38.54
N TYR A 344 -29.69 -0.91 -37.53
CA TYR A 344 -31.11 -1.24 -37.66
C TYR A 344 -32.07 -0.15 -37.19
N ASP A 345 -31.67 0.67 -36.21
CA ASP A 345 -32.59 1.58 -35.52
C ASP A 345 -31.91 2.74 -34.77
N THR A 346 -31.43 3.73 -35.52
CA THR A 346 -30.78 4.92 -34.96
C THR A 346 -31.69 5.72 -34.01
N LEU A 347 -32.95 5.94 -34.39
CA LEU A 347 -33.88 6.74 -33.58
C LEU A 347 -34.26 6.04 -32.28
N GLY A 348 -34.55 4.73 -32.34
CA GLY A 348 -34.83 3.95 -31.13
C GLY A 348 -33.65 4.00 -30.16
N VAL A 349 -32.42 3.80 -30.65
CA VAL A 349 -31.21 3.87 -29.81
C VAL A 349 -30.98 5.28 -29.25
N LEU A 350 -31.23 6.34 -30.01
CA LEU A 350 -31.06 7.71 -29.53
C LEU A 350 -32.06 8.05 -28.42
N LEU A 351 -33.30 7.59 -28.53
CA LEU A 351 -34.37 7.87 -27.57
C LEU A 351 -34.33 6.98 -26.33
N PHE A 352 -33.97 5.70 -26.49
CA PHE A 352 -34.09 4.69 -25.43
C PHE A 352 -32.76 4.04 -25.04
N GLY A 353 -31.72 4.10 -25.88
CA GLY A 353 -30.42 3.47 -25.60
C GLY A 353 -29.74 4.06 -24.36
N GLY A 354 -29.98 5.34 -24.10
CA GLY A 354 -29.49 6.04 -22.90
C GLY A 354 -30.07 5.47 -21.61
N ASN A 355 -31.29 4.94 -21.63
CA ASN A 355 -31.93 4.36 -20.45
C ASN A 355 -31.12 3.16 -19.92
N LEU A 356 -30.75 2.25 -20.83
CA LEU A 356 -29.97 1.06 -20.50
C LEU A 356 -28.52 1.42 -20.17
N THR A 357 -27.91 2.30 -20.95
CA THR A 357 -26.52 2.72 -20.73
C THR A 357 -26.38 3.43 -19.39
N PHE A 358 -27.35 4.28 -19.02
CA PHE A 358 -27.39 4.96 -17.72
C PHE A 358 -27.57 3.96 -16.57
N LEU A 359 -28.52 3.02 -16.69
CA LEU A 359 -28.72 1.96 -15.71
C LEU A 359 -27.44 1.16 -15.47
N GLY A 360 -26.78 0.72 -16.55
CA GLY A 360 -25.49 0.04 -16.47
C GLY A 360 -24.45 0.91 -15.75
N THR A 361 -24.36 2.20 -16.11
CA THR A 361 -23.44 3.17 -15.49
C THR A 361 -23.64 3.26 -13.98
N LEU A 362 -24.88 3.32 -13.50
CA LEU A 362 -25.17 3.34 -12.06
C LEU A 362 -24.70 2.05 -11.38
N MET A 363 -24.96 0.88 -11.98
CA MET A 363 -24.53 -0.41 -11.43
C MET A 363 -23.01 -0.52 -11.35
N GLY A 364 -22.30 -0.12 -12.41
CA GLY A 364 -20.84 -0.13 -12.45
C GLY A 364 -20.21 0.84 -11.45
N TRP A 365 -20.77 2.05 -11.35
CA TRP A 365 -20.31 3.05 -10.39
C TRP A 365 -20.50 2.56 -8.95
N GLN A 366 -21.67 1.97 -8.64
CA GLN A 366 -21.94 1.40 -7.32
C GLN A 366 -20.96 0.26 -6.95
N LEU A 367 -20.59 -0.60 -7.91
CA LEU A 367 -19.57 -1.63 -7.67
C LEU A 367 -18.19 -1.01 -7.41
N GLY A 368 -17.83 0.03 -8.18
CA GLY A 368 -16.61 0.79 -7.96
C GLY A 368 -16.55 1.41 -6.56
N ASP A 369 -17.68 1.91 -6.05
CA ASP A 369 -17.76 2.45 -4.69
C ASP A 369 -17.43 1.39 -3.64
N GLN A 370 -17.97 0.17 -3.78
CA GLN A 370 -17.72 -0.92 -2.83
C GLN A 370 -16.25 -1.35 -2.81
N LEU A 371 -15.63 -1.46 -3.98
CA LEU A 371 -14.22 -1.84 -4.08
C LEU A 371 -13.28 -0.74 -3.57
N SER A 372 -13.63 0.53 -3.78
CA SER A 372 -12.86 1.66 -3.25
C SER A 372 -12.96 1.85 -1.73
N ALA A 373 -13.99 1.28 -1.09
CA ALA A 373 -14.19 1.33 0.36
C ALA A 373 -13.47 0.19 1.12
N SER A 374 -12.80 -0.72 0.41
CA SER A 374 -12.06 -1.85 0.98
C SER A 374 -10.64 -1.40 1.36
N PRO A 375 -10.23 -1.52 2.64
CA PRO A 375 -8.95 -0.99 3.15
C PRO A 375 -7.70 -1.73 2.65
#